data_AF-A0A9Q3BYF9-F1
#
_entry.id   AF-A0A9Q3BYF9-F1
#
_cell.length_a   1.000
_cell.length_b   1.000
_cell.length_c   1.000
_cell.angle_alpha   90.00
_cell.angle_beta   90.00
_cell.angle_gamma   90.00
#
_symmetry.space_group_name_H-M   'P 1'
#
loop_
_entity.id
_entity.type
_entity.pdbx_description
1 polymer ?
#
loop_
_entity_poly.entity_id
_entity_poly.type
_entity_poly.pdbx_seq_one_letter_code
_entity_poly.pdbx_strand_id
1 'polypeptide(L)'
;MQKVNDFWKKRYCNVKSHVEDSIIEYSINNVKSLGHIDNIVSLVGGDPNIWWLIIKTFKKLENNEIEKDPFHPFPNLNCSILLDKTEDSIIINSESVLGHAESCKNTPGTFPINQAALCLVSLHSSVSDSVDCHSLSHIF
;
A
#
# COMPACT_ATOMS: atom_id res chain seq x y z
N MET A 1 -34.83 -23.88 -27.25
CA MET A 1 -34.81 -22.42 -27.04
C MET A 1 -34.41 -22.17 -25.59
N GLN A 2 -33.11 -22.02 -25.33
CA GLN A 2 -32.53 -21.99 -23.99
C GLN A 2 -32.43 -20.53 -23.53
N LYS A 3 -33.05 -20.20 -22.39
CA LYS A 3 -33.02 -18.85 -21.81
C LYS A 3 -31.60 -18.52 -21.37
N VAL A 4 -30.97 -17.57 -22.04
CA VAL A 4 -29.70 -16.96 -21.63
C VAL A 4 -30.01 -16.05 -20.44
N ASN A 5 -29.88 -16.58 -19.24
CA ASN A 5 -29.76 -15.76 -18.04
C ASN A 5 -28.32 -15.27 -17.97
N ASP A 6 -28.04 -14.13 -18.61
CA ASP A 6 -26.81 -13.39 -18.39
C ASP A 6 -26.81 -12.82 -16.97
N PHE A 7 -26.40 -13.68 -16.05
CA PHE A 7 -26.06 -13.37 -14.68
C PHE A 7 -24.81 -12.49 -14.70
N TRP A 8 -25.03 -11.17 -14.76
CA TRP A 8 -24.01 -10.14 -14.59
C TRP A 8 -23.33 -10.28 -13.21
N LYS A 9 -22.36 -11.19 -13.11
CA LYS A 9 -21.44 -11.26 -11.97
C LYS A 9 -20.53 -10.05 -12.03
N LYS A 10 -20.89 -8.98 -11.30
CA LYS A 10 -19.94 -8.01 -10.79
C LYS A 10 -18.77 -8.79 -10.18
N ARG A 11 -17.61 -8.79 -10.83
CA ARG A 11 -16.39 -9.46 -10.34
C ARG A 11 -15.76 -8.56 -9.28
N TYR A 12 -16.36 -8.54 -8.09
CA TYR A 12 -15.64 -8.14 -6.90
C TYR A 12 -14.80 -9.35 -6.48
N CYS A 13 -13.48 -9.28 -6.63
CA CYS A 13 -12.64 -10.08 -5.74
C CYS A 13 -12.76 -9.42 -4.37
N ASN A 14 -13.64 -9.95 -3.52
CA ASN A 14 -13.50 -9.73 -2.09
C ASN A 14 -12.20 -10.43 -1.72
N VAL A 15 -11.09 -9.69 -1.71
CA VAL A 15 -9.77 -10.10 -1.20
C VAL A 15 -9.84 -10.25 0.34
N LYS A 16 -10.93 -10.79 0.88
CA LYS A 16 -11.13 -10.99 2.31
C LYS A 16 -10.10 -11.92 2.94
N SER A 17 -9.23 -12.57 2.16
CA SER A 17 -8.14 -13.40 2.67
C SER A 17 -6.78 -12.69 2.79
N HIS A 18 -6.58 -11.47 2.25
CA HIS A 18 -5.28 -10.76 2.29
C HIS A 18 -5.39 -9.26 2.69
N VAL A 19 -6.58 -8.81 3.10
CA VAL A 19 -6.91 -7.38 3.33
C VAL A 19 -6.19 -6.74 4.52
N GLU A 20 -5.73 -7.51 5.51
CA GLU A 20 -5.11 -6.90 6.70
C GLU A 20 -3.60 -6.64 6.57
N ASP A 21 -2.91 -7.27 5.61
CA ASP A 21 -1.43 -7.23 5.53
C ASP A 21 -0.87 -6.68 4.21
N SER A 22 -1.72 -6.25 3.26
CA SER A 22 -1.24 -5.70 1.99
C SER A 22 -0.90 -4.22 2.11
N ILE A 23 0.25 -3.93 2.74
CA ILE A 23 0.85 -2.60 2.72
C ILE A 23 1.62 -2.43 1.42
N ILE A 24 1.45 -1.26 0.79
CA ILE A 24 2.12 -0.91 -0.45
C ILE A 24 2.80 0.45 -0.37
N GLU A 25 3.90 0.57 -1.09
CA GLU A 25 4.47 1.84 -1.52
C GLU A 25 3.85 2.21 -2.87
N TYR A 26 3.41 3.46 -3.00
CA TYR A 26 2.83 3.99 -4.24
C TYR A 26 3.28 5.42 -4.49
N SER A 27 3.14 5.89 -5.73
CA SER A 27 3.53 7.24 -6.16
C SER A 27 2.39 7.95 -6.88
N ILE A 28 2.05 9.16 -6.43
CA ILE A 28 1.13 10.07 -7.12
C ILE A 28 1.87 11.37 -7.37
N ASN A 29 1.91 11.82 -8.63
CA ASN A 29 2.62 13.04 -9.02
C ASN A 29 4.07 13.08 -8.50
N ASN A 30 4.78 11.95 -8.57
CA ASN A 30 6.14 11.74 -8.06
C ASN A 30 6.31 11.89 -6.54
N VAL A 31 5.21 11.92 -5.78
CA VAL A 31 5.23 11.89 -4.31
C VAL A 31 4.96 10.47 -3.85
N LYS A 32 5.96 9.87 -3.20
CA LYS A 32 5.86 8.54 -2.61
C LYS A 32 5.05 8.56 -1.32
N SER A 33 4.29 7.50 -1.09
CA SER A 33 3.49 7.31 0.13
C SER A 33 3.30 5.82 0.41
N LEU A 34 2.92 5.51 1.64
CA LEU A 34 2.68 4.15 2.12
C LEU A 34 1.25 4.05 2.64
N GLY A 35 0.59 2.93 2.40
CA GLY A 35 -0.77 2.70 2.87
C GLY A 35 -1.19 1.25 2.72
N HIS A 36 -2.33 0.92 3.32
CA HIS A 36 -2.95 -0.40 3.17
C HIS A 36 -3.96 -0.40 2.03
N ILE A 37 -4.01 -1.49 1.27
CA ILE A 37 -5.09 -1.74 0.33
C ILE A 37 -6.37 -2.10 1.11
N ASP A 38 -7.37 -1.24 1.05
CA ASP A 38 -8.68 -1.48 1.63
C ASP A 38 -9.57 -2.29 0.68
N ASN A 39 -9.55 -1.94 -0.62
CA ASN A 39 -10.33 -2.63 -1.65
C ASN A 39 -9.60 -2.65 -3.00
N ILE A 40 -9.90 -3.67 -3.80
CA ILE A 40 -9.49 -3.77 -5.21
C ILE A 40 -10.73 -3.83 -6.08
N VAL A 41 -10.81 -2.95 -7.07
CA VAL A 41 -11.98 -2.75 -7.92
C VAL A 41 -11.57 -2.88 -9.39
N SER A 42 -12.38 -3.63 -10.14
CA SER A 42 -12.35 -3.61 -11.61
C SER A 42 -13.55 -2.84 -12.13
N LEU A 43 -13.36 -2.05 -13.18
CA LEU A 43 -14.46 -1.30 -13.81
C LEU A 43 -15.21 -2.20 -14.79
N VAL A 44 -16.53 -2.15 -14.74
CA VAL A 44 -17.38 -2.89 -15.69
C VAL A 44 -17.19 -2.28 -17.07
N GLY A 45 -16.74 -3.10 -18.04
CA GLY A 45 -16.42 -2.64 -19.39
C GLY A 45 -15.11 -1.86 -19.52
N GLY A 46 -14.30 -1.80 -18.44
CA GLY A 46 -12.93 -1.27 -18.48
C GLY A 46 -11.93 -2.28 -19.01
N ASP A 47 -10.67 -1.84 -19.16
CA ASP A 47 -9.56 -2.72 -19.50
C ASP A 47 -9.40 -3.81 -18.41
N PRO A 48 -9.41 -5.10 -18.76
CA PRO A 48 -9.26 -6.20 -17.81
C PRO A 48 -7.89 -6.23 -17.10
N ASN A 49 -6.90 -5.49 -17.60
CA ASN A 49 -5.57 -5.39 -17.00
C ASN A 49 -5.43 -4.20 -16.05
N ILE A 50 -6.42 -3.30 -16.00
CA ILE A 50 -6.38 -2.13 -15.12
C ILE A 50 -7.22 -2.39 -13.87
N TRP A 51 -6.56 -2.29 -12.73
CA TRP A 51 -7.19 -2.40 -11.42
C TRP A 51 -7.13 -1.06 -10.71
N TRP A 52 -8.19 -0.75 -9.98
CA TRP A 52 -8.25 0.42 -9.11
C TRP A 52 -8.16 -0.03 -7.67
N LEU A 53 -7.28 0.61 -6.91
CA LEU A 53 -7.03 0.29 -5.52
C LEU A 53 -7.57 1.42 -4.65
N ILE A 54 -8.40 1.08 -3.68
CA ILE A 54 -8.80 2.00 -2.62
C ILE A 54 -7.79 1.84 -1.49
N ILE A 55 -7.02 2.88 -1.22
CA ILE A 55 -5.90 2.86 -0.28
C ILE A 55 -6.23 3.73 0.93
N LYS A 56 -5.96 3.21 2.12
CA LYS A 56 -5.91 4.00 3.36
C LYS A 56 -4.46 4.38 3.62
N THR A 57 -4.11 5.61 3.27
CA THR A 57 -2.76 6.17 3.42
C THR A 57 -2.41 6.27 4.89
N PHE A 58 -1.20 5.90 5.29
CA PHE A 58 -0.75 6.14 6.65
C PHE A 58 -0.48 7.61 6.91
N LYS A 59 -0.84 8.05 8.10
CA LYS A 59 -0.60 9.43 8.52
C LYS A 59 0.88 9.64 8.81
N LYS A 60 1.45 10.70 8.23
CA LYS A 60 2.83 11.14 8.50
C LYS A 60 2.99 11.66 9.93
N LEU A 61 4.22 11.65 10.41
CA LEU A 61 4.58 12.31 11.67
C LEU A 61 4.29 13.81 11.59
N GLU A 62 3.86 14.38 12.70
CA GLU A 62 3.72 15.84 12.84
C GLU A 62 5.09 16.50 12.92
N ASN A 63 5.19 17.80 12.61
CA ASN A 63 6.50 18.50 12.54
C ASN A 63 7.34 18.37 13.82
N ASN A 64 6.72 18.36 14.99
CA ASN A 64 7.37 18.18 16.29
C ASN A 64 7.77 16.72 16.61
N GLU A 65 7.32 15.77 15.80
CA GLU A 65 7.64 14.34 15.89
C GLU A 65 8.72 13.94 14.89
N ILE A 66 8.86 14.66 13.76
CA ILE A 66 9.89 14.39 12.73
C ILE A 66 11.31 14.43 13.30
N GLU A 67 11.62 15.37 14.20
CA GLU A 67 12.95 15.47 14.82
C GLU A 67 13.30 14.26 15.71
N LYS A 68 12.29 13.44 16.05
CA LYS A 68 12.44 12.25 16.89
C LYS A 68 12.57 10.97 16.05
N ASP A 69 12.34 11.06 14.74
CA ASP A 69 12.48 9.94 13.82
C ASP A 69 13.98 9.59 13.64
N PRO A 70 14.44 8.41 14.12
CA PRO A 70 15.82 7.97 13.94
C PRO A 70 16.22 7.79 12.47
N PHE A 71 15.27 7.66 11.54
CA PHE A 71 15.56 7.49 10.11
C PHE A 71 15.62 8.82 9.35
N HIS A 72 15.16 9.92 9.93
CA HIS A 72 15.17 11.24 9.30
C HIS A 72 16.55 11.67 8.76
N PRO A 73 17.68 11.42 9.46
CA PRO A 73 19.02 11.75 8.95
C PRO A 73 19.47 10.88 7.76
N PHE A 74 18.76 9.80 7.44
CA PHE A 74 19.14 8.79 6.46
C PHE A 74 18.09 8.69 5.33
N PRO A 75 17.98 9.70 4.45
CA PRO A 75 16.93 9.78 3.43
C PRO A 75 16.99 8.67 2.38
N ASN A 76 18.10 7.93 2.32
CA ASN A 76 18.29 6.80 1.40
C ASN A 76 17.87 5.45 2.00
N LEU A 77 17.49 5.40 3.28
CA LEU A 77 16.89 4.19 3.85
C LEU A 77 15.52 3.97 3.21
N ASN A 78 15.23 2.72 2.87
CA ASN A 78 13.90 2.28 2.46
C ASN A 78 12.94 2.11 3.65
N CYS A 79 13.25 2.74 4.77
CA CYS A 79 12.49 2.66 6.01
C CYS A 79 11.85 4.02 6.31
N SER A 80 10.66 4.01 6.91
CA SER A 80 9.98 5.23 7.33
C SER A 80 9.20 4.99 8.62
N ILE A 81 9.12 6.01 9.47
CA ILE A 81 8.21 5.99 10.62
C ILE A 81 6.98 6.81 10.28
N LEU A 82 5.82 6.15 10.36
CA LEU A 82 4.51 6.78 10.21
C LEU A 82 3.68 6.50 11.47
N LEU A 83 2.59 7.23 11.66
CA LEU A 83 1.67 6.95 12.76
C LEU A 83 0.85 5.69 12.43
N ASP A 84 0.48 4.91 13.45
CA ASP A 84 -0.48 3.79 13.33
C ASP A 84 -1.91 4.34 13.24
N LYS A 85 -2.13 5.18 12.24
CA LYS A 85 -3.36 5.89 11.89
C LYS A 85 -3.37 6.08 10.39
N THR A 86 -4.55 6.07 9.80
CA THR A 86 -4.73 6.33 8.37
C THR A 86 -5.47 7.64 8.12
N GLU A 87 -5.17 8.26 6.99
CA GLU A 87 -5.90 9.40 6.43
C GLU A 87 -7.12 8.93 5.64
N ASP A 88 -7.81 9.88 5.00
CA ASP A 88 -8.93 9.59 4.11
C ASP A 88 -8.50 8.66 2.97
N SER A 89 -9.41 7.78 2.58
CA SER A 89 -9.13 6.82 1.51
C SER A 89 -8.96 7.53 0.17
N ILE A 90 -7.96 7.10 -0.58
CA ILE A 90 -7.71 7.55 -1.94
C ILE A 90 -7.91 6.40 -2.92
N ILE A 91 -8.15 6.73 -4.19
CA ILE A 91 -8.26 5.75 -5.26
C ILE A 91 -7.06 5.94 -6.19
N ILE A 92 -6.30 4.87 -6.43
CA ILE A 92 -5.17 4.87 -7.34
C ILE A 92 -5.32 3.79 -8.41
N ASN A 93 -4.65 3.98 -9.55
CA ASN A 93 -4.47 2.92 -10.53
C ASN A 93 -3.37 1.97 -10.04
N SER A 94 -3.48 0.66 -10.33
CA SER A 94 -2.45 -0.33 -10.03
C SER A 94 -1.05 0.02 -10.57
N GLU A 95 -0.96 0.78 -11.66
CA GLU A 95 0.31 1.27 -12.21
C GLU A 95 1.03 2.29 -11.30
N SER A 96 0.30 2.90 -10.36
CA SER A 96 0.89 3.82 -9.37
C SER A 96 1.58 3.08 -8.21
N VAL A 97 1.43 1.76 -8.11
CA VAL A 97 2.07 0.94 -7.07
C VAL A 97 3.53 0.70 -7.43
N LEU A 98 4.42 1.01 -6.49
CA LEU A 98 5.86 0.76 -6.61
C LEU A 98 6.21 -0.64 -6.11
N GLY A 99 5.58 -1.09 -5.02
CA GLY A 99 5.76 -2.45 -4.50
C GLY A 99 5.16 -2.64 -3.12
N HIS A 100 5.44 -3.79 -2.51
CA HIS A 100 5.02 -4.09 -1.15
C HIS A 100 5.89 -3.40 -0.10
N ALA A 101 5.33 -3.22 1.08
CA ALA A 101 6.08 -2.85 2.26
C ALA A 101 5.69 -3.74 3.44
N GLU A 102 6.60 -3.85 4.40
CA GLU A 102 6.37 -4.56 5.66
C GLU A 102 6.28 -3.56 6.79
N SER A 103 5.54 -3.90 7.85
CA SER A 103 5.41 -3.02 9.02
C SER A 103 5.72 -3.72 10.33
N CYS A 104 6.31 -2.94 11.25
CA CYS A 104 6.45 -3.30 12.64
C CYS A 104 5.72 -2.27 13.50
N LYS A 105 4.75 -2.74 14.28
CA LYS A 105 3.97 -1.90 15.21
C LYS A 105 4.78 -1.56 16.44
N ASN A 106 4.79 -0.29 16.79
CA ASN A 106 5.49 0.25 17.95
C ASN A 106 4.49 0.96 18.87
N THR A 107 4.53 0.60 20.14
CA THR A 107 3.73 1.26 21.17
C THR A 107 4.16 2.72 21.35
N PRO A 108 3.29 3.59 21.88
CA PRO A 108 3.68 4.92 22.32
C PRO A 108 4.96 4.91 23.17
N GLY A 109 5.90 5.78 22.85
CA GLY A 109 7.16 5.97 23.57
C GLY A 109 8.39 5.30 22.96
N THR A 110 8.27 4.41 21.96
CA THR A 110 9.43 3.70 21.37
C THR A 110 10.43 4.65 20.69
N PHE A 111 9.96 5.70 20.03
CA PHE A 111 10.78 6.65 19.25
C PHE A 111 10.67 8.09 19.78
N PRO A 112 10.72 8.29 21.10
CA PRO A 112 10.14 9.45 21.78
C PRO A 112 8.81 10.03 21.25
N ILE A 113 8.06 9.25 20.45
CA ILE A 113 6.78 9.62 19.85
C ILE A 113 5.67 9.13 20.79
N ASN A 114 4.79 10.03 21.22
CA ASN A 114 3.76 9.73 22.23
C ASN A 114 2.54 8.99 21.65
N GLN A 115 2.57 8.67 20.37
CA GLN A 115 1.52 7.97 19.65
C GLN A 115 2.02 6.60 19.20
N ALA A 116 1.11 5.66 18.95
CA ALA A 116 1.46 4.42 18.29
C ALA A 116 1.99 4.71 16.89
N ALA A 117 3.07 4.04 16.51
CA ALA A 117 3.79 4.29 15.27
C ALA A 117 4.10 2.97 14.55
N LEU A 118 4.27 3.05 13.23
CA LEU A 118 4.68 1.97 12.37
C LEU A 118 6.08 2.27 11.85
N CYS A 119 6.99 1.32 12.05
CA CYS A 119 8.22 1.27 11.27
C CYS A 119 7.89 0.49 10.00
N LEU A 120 7.94 1.16 8.86
CA LEU A 120 7.59 0.61 7.55
C LEU A 120 8.85 0.45 6.71
N VAL A 121 8.96 -0.68 6.01
CA VAL A 121 10.09 -0.99 5.13
C VAL A 121 9.57 -1.28 3.73
N SER A 122 9.90 -0.42 2.77
CA SER A 122 9.60 -0.64 1.36
C SER A 122 10.48 -1.75 0.79
N LEU A 123 9.86 -2.80 0.27
CA LEU A 123 10.58 -3.96 -0.27
C LEU A 123 11.00 -3.77 -1.74
N HIS A 124 10.41 -2.81 -2.45
CA HIS A 124 10.67 -2.56 -3.88
C HIS A 124 12.17 -2.37 -4.19
N SER A 125 12.90 -1.66 -3.33
CA SER A 125 14.33 -1.39 -3.53
C SER A 125 15.27 -2.50 -3.03
N SER A 126 14.75 -3.53 -2.35
CA SER A 126 15.57 -4.61 -1.77
C SER A 126 15.70 -5.84 -2.67
N VAL A 127 14.98 -5.88 -3.80
CA VAL A 127 14.93 -7.04 -4.72
C VAL A 127 15.75 -6.82 -6.00
N SER A 128 16.50 -5.72 -6.11
CA SER A 128 17.34 -5.46 -7.28
C SER A 128 18.70 -6.17 -7.19
N ASP A 129 18.70 -7.50 -7.20
CA ASP A 129 19.82 -8.34 -7.65
C ASP A 129 19.38 -9.80 -7.85
N SER A 130 18.32 -10.02 -8.64
CA SER A 130 18.16 -11.29 -9.37
C SER A 130 17.19 -11.14 -10.55
N VAL A 131 17.77 -11.10 -11.74
CA VAL A 131 17.34 -11.67 -13.04
C VAL A 131 15.87 -11.56 -13.46
N ASP A 132 15.65 -11.04 -14.68
CA ASP A 132 14.44 -11.10 -15.48
C ASP A 132 13.53 -12.31 -15.20
N CYS A 133 12.23 -12.06 -14.98
CA CYS A 133 11.13 -12.76 -15.66
C CYS A 133 9.78 -12.16 -15.26
N HIS A 134 8.88 -12.07 -16.24
CA HIS A 134 7.44 -11.87 -16.07
C HIS A 134 6.90 -12.52 -14.78
N SER A 135 6.49 -11.72 -13.79
CA SER A 135 5.69 -12.22 -12.65
C SER A 135 4.85 -11.10 -12.03
N LEU A 136 3.77 -10.76 -12.73
CA LEU A 136 2.55 -10.21 -12.11
C LEU A 136 1.74 -11.30 -11.37
N SER A 137 2.34 -12.47 -11.11
CA SER A 137 1.72 -13.61 -10.42
C SER A 137 1.79 -13.52 -8.90
N HIS A 138 2.43 -12.50 -8.32
CA HIS A 138 2.62 -12.38 -6.87
C HIS A 138 1.79 -11.26 -6.22
N ILE A 139 0.82 -10.70 -6.94
CA ILE A 139 -0.17 -9.76 -6.38
C ILE A 139 -1.42 -10.50 -5.86
N PHE A 140 -1.46 -11.84 -5.97
CA PHE A 140 -2.53 -12.67 -5.41
C PHE A 140 -1.98 -13.94 -4.75
#